data_AF-A0A090TU73-F1
#
_entry.id   AF-A0A090TU73-F1
#
_cell.length_a   1.000
_cell.length_b   1.000
_cell.length_c   1.000
_cell.angle_alpha   90.00
_cell.angle_beta   90.00
_cell.angle_gamma   90.00
#
_symmetry.space_group_name_H-M   'P 1'
#
loop_
_entity.id
_entity.type
_entity.pdbx_description
1 polymer ?
#
loop_
_entity_poly.entity_id
_entity_poly.type
_entity_poly.pdbx_seq_one_letter_code
_entity_poly.pdbx_strand_id
1 'polypeptide(L)' 'MGYLSHERAEFCVAIRSALLMKDEVQLFAGAGIVPGSVAEHEWQELDKKMSTLLSLISDNPSLGVAS' A
#
# COMPACT_ATOMS: atom_id res chain seq x y z
N MET A 1 5.16 4.05 13.01
CA MET A 1 6.34 4.76 12.49
C MET A 1 6.32 6.15 13.09
N GLY A 2 7.46 6.66 13.53
CA GLY A 2 7.51 7.96 14.21
C GLY A 2 8.74 8.12 15.09
N TYR A 3 8.79 9.23 15.83
CA TYR A 3 9.85 9.52 16.78
C TYR A 3 9.28 10.09 18.07
N LEU A 4 10.04 9.90 19.15
CA LEU A 4 9.74 10.40 20.48
C LEU A 4 11.02 10.98 21.08
N SER A 5 10.88 12.15 21.67
CA SER A 5 11.88 12.87 22.44
C SER A 5 11.21 13.52 23.65
N HIS A 6 12.00 14.14 24.52
CA HIS A 6 11.45 14.84 25.67
C HIS A 6 10.58 16.05 25.24
N GLU A 7 10.96 16.74 24.17
CA GLU A 7 10.26 17.94 23.71
C GLU A 7 9.11 17.63 22.74
N ARG A 8 9.16 16.52 22.01
CA ARG A 8 8.20 16.21 20.94
C ARG A 8 8.03 14.73 20.67
N ALA A 9 6.81 14.36 20.31
CA ALA A 9 6.47 13.05 19.77
C ALA A 9 5.61 13.21 18.53
N GLU A 10 5.95 12.50 17.46
CA GLU A 10 5.12 12.42 16.26
C GLU A 10 5.10 11.01 15.70
N PHE A 11 3.90 10.55 15.38
CA PHE A 11 3.67 9.22 14.87
C PHE A 11 2.69 9.29 13.71
N CYS A 12 2.95 8.48 12.69
CA CYS A 12 2.01 8.24 11.61
C CYS A 12 1.42 6.83 11.70
N VAL A 13 0.23 6.68 11.13
CA VAL A 13 -0.34 5.37 10.85
C VAL A 13 0.46 4.75 9.71
N ALA A 14 1.01 3.56 9.94
CA ALA A 14 1.89 2.88 8.97
C ALA A 14 1.12 2.22 7.82
N ILE A 15 0.16 2.92 7.21
CA ILE A 15 -0.55 2.52 5.99
C ILE A 15 0.20 3.00 4.76
N ARG A 16 -0.19 2.50 3.56
CA ARG A 16 0.51 2.79 2.30
C ARG A 16 2.01 2.53 2.45
N SER A 17 2.32 1.39 3.05
CA SER A 17 3.66 0.98 3.43
C SER A 17 3.99 -0.38 2.82
N ALA A 18 5.28 -0.69 2.75
CA ALA A 18 5.79 -1.97 2.32
C ALA A 18 6.80 -2.49 3.34
N LEU A 19 6.86 -3.81 3.52
CA LEU A 19 7.93 -4.48 4.24
C LEU A 19 8.89 -5.08 3.23
N LEU A 20 10.15 -4.65 3.26
CA LEU A 20 11.23 -5.20 2.45
C LEU A 20 12.00 -6.23 3.30
N MET A 21 12.13 -7.45 2.79
CA MET A 21 12.93 -8.51 3.40
C MET A 21 13.79 -9.16 2.34
N LYS A 22 15.11 -8.95 2.40
CA LYS A 22 16.07 -9.44 1.39
C LYS A 22 15.65 -8.98 -0.02
N ASP A 23 15.18 -9.91 -0.84
CA ASP A 23 14.76 -9.80 -2.23
C ASP A 23 13.22 -9.82 -2.38
N GLU A 24 12.47 -9.82 -1.29
CA GLU A 24 11.01 -9.79 -1.28
C GLU A 24 10.45 -8.45 -0.78
N VAL A 25 9.41 -7.96 -1.45
CA VAL A 25 8.62 -6.80 -1.03
C VAL A 25 7.19 -7.23 -0.77
N GLN A 26 6.70 -6.96 0.44
CA GLN A 26 5.30 -7.18 0.82
C GLN A 26 4.57 -5.86 0.94
N LEU A 27 3.45 -5.71 0.22
CA LEU A 27 2.59 -4.54 0.25
C LEU A 27 1.37 -4.78 1.13
N PHE A 28 0.94 -3.75 1.85
CA PHE A 28 -0.21 -3.82 2.74
C PHE A 28 -1.27 -2.79 2.37
N ALA A 29 -2.52 -3.24 2.22
CA ALA A 29 -3.71 -2.42 2.09
C ALA A 29 -4.86 -3.04 2.88
N GLY A 30 -5.81 -2.20 3.30
CA GLY A 30 -7.01 -2.64 4.01
C GLY A 30 -8.24 -1.83 3.58
N ALA A 31 -9.41 -2.43 3.74
CA ALA A 31 -10.71 -1.84 3.43
C ALA A 31 -11.56 -1.81 4.70
N GLY A 32 -12.32 -0.73 4.89
CA GLY A 32 -13.21 -0.57 6.04
C GLY A 32 -14.60 -1.10 5.68
N ILE A 33 -14.93 -2.31 6.12
CA ILE A 33 -16.20 -2.95 5.78
C ILE A 33 -17.33 -2.45 6.67
N VAL A 34 -18.42 -1.99 6.06
CA VAL A 34 -19.63 -1.51 6.73
C VAL A 34 -20.89 -2.11 6.10
N PRO A 35 -22.06 -2.04 6.76
CA PRO A 35 -23.32 -2.43 6.10
C PRO A 35 -23.51 -1.66 4.79
N GLY A 36 -23.78 -2.39 3.71
CA GLY A 36 -23.89 -1.83 2.36
C GLY A 36 -22.58 -1.81 1.55
N SER A 37 -21.45 -2.22 2.13
CA SER A 37 -20.22 -2.49 1.37
C SER A 37 -20.47 -3.56 0.30
N VAL A 38 -19.84 -3.38 -0.86
CA VAL A 38 -19.90 -4.31 -2.00
C VAL A 38 -18.50 -4.86 -2.21
N ALA A 39 -18.34 -6.19 -2.13
CA ALA A 39 -17.03 -6.85 -2.15
C ALA A 39 -16.15 -6.40 -3.34
N GLU A 40 -16.72 -6.34 -4.54
CA GLU A 40 -16.01 -5.91 -5.75
C GLU A 40 -15.51 -4.46 -5.65
N HIS A 41 -16.28 -3.55 -5.04
CA HIS A 41 -15.87 -2.16 -4.87
C HIS A 41 -14.73 -2.04 -3.85
N GLU A 42 -14.84 -2.76 -2.74
CA GLU A 42 -13.79 -2.78 -1.71
C GLU A 42 -12.48 -3.35 -2.26
N TRP A 43 -12.56 -4.39 -3.09
CA TRP A 43 -11.39 -4.96 -3.76
C TRP A 43 -10.73 -3.95 -4.71
N GLN A 44 -11.52 -3.27 -5.55
CA GLN A 44 -11.01 -2.21 -6.41
C GLN A 44 -10.38 -1.06 -5.61
N GLU A 45 -10.90 -0.75 -4.43
CA GLU A 45 -10.30 0.23 -3.53
C GLU A 45 -8.94 -0.22 -3.00
N LEU A 46 -8.79 -1.50 -2.62
CA LEU A 46 -7.50 -2.07 -2.22
C LEU A 46 -6.46 -1.96 -3.34
N ASP A 47 -6.82 -2.33 -4.57
CA ASP A 47 -5.92 -2.23 -5.74
C ASP A 47 -5.45 -0.79 -5.96
N LYS A 48 -6.38 0.18 -5.88
CA LYS A 48 -6.06 1.62 -5.97
C LYS A 48 -5.17 2.09 -4.83
N LYS A 49 -5.30 1.54 -3.62
CA LYS A 49 -4.45 1.89 -2.48
C LYS A 49 -3.01 1.40 -2.68
N MET A 50 -2.84 0.24 -3.28
CA MET A 50 -1.53 -0.37 -3.55
C MET A 50 -0.82 0.21 -4.77
N SER A 51 -1.56 0.69 -5.77
CA SER A 51 -1.00 1.15 -7.05
C SER A 51 0.12 2.18 -6.92
N THR A 52 0.03 3.10 -5.96
CA THR A 52 1.05 4.13 -5.71
C THR A 52 2.41 3.54 -5.35
N LEU A 53 2.44 2.50 -4.50
CA LEU A 53 3.70 1.84 -4.14
C LEU A 53 4.16 0.90 -5.24
N LEU A 54 3.22 0.19 -5.88
CA LEU A 54 3.54 -0.67 -7.01
C LEU A 54 4.25 0.10 -8.13
N SER A 55 3.77 1.30 -8.48
CA SER A 55 4.40 2.11 -9.53
C SER A 55 5.81 2.59 -9.20
N LEU A 56 6.18 2.70 -7.92
CA LEU A 56 7.51 3.13 -7.50
C LEU A 56 8.53 1.99 -7.52
N ILE A 57 8.06 0.75 -7.37
CA ILE A 57 8.90 -0.44 -7.21
C ILE A 57 8.91 -1.26 -8.52
N SER A 58 7.85 -1.17 -9.31
CA SER A 58 7.69 -1.84 -10.60
C SER A 58 8.08 -0.88 -11.72
N ASP A 59 9.37 -0.55 -11.79
CA ASP A 59 9.92 0.16 -12.95
C ASP A 59 10.29 -0.90 -13.99
N ASN A 60 9.52 -0.98 -15.08
CA ASN A 60 9.92 -1.77 -16.24
C ASN A 60 9.65 -0.94 -17.51
N PRO A 61 10.68 -0.56 -18.29
CA PRO A 61 10.46 -0.16 -19.67
C PRO A 61 9.81 -1.35 -20.40
N SER A 62 8.55 -1.15 -20.82
CA SER A 62 7.77 -2.04 -21.70
C SER A 62 7.86 -3.55 -21.44
N LEU A 63 7.03 -4.07 -20.53
CA LEU A 63 6.47 -5.40 -20.74
C LEU A 63 5.40 -5.28 -21.80
N GLY A 64 5.78 -5.63 -23.04
CA GLY A 64 4.84 -5.80 -24.14
C GLY A 64 3.76 -6.78 -23.72
N VAL A 65 2.56 -6.26 -23.46
CA VAL A 65 1.37 -7.09 -23.33
C VAL A 65 1.02 -7.49 -24.76
N ALA A 66 1.46 -8.68 -25.15
CA ALA A 66 1.01 -9.34 -26.36
C ALA A 66 -0.50 -9.63 -26.21
N SER A 67 -1.23 -9.18 -27.23
CA SER A 67 -2.54 -9.64 -27.76
C SER A 67 -3.62 -10.10 -26.78
#